data_AF-A0A2W2M6M2-F1
#
_entry.id   AF-A0A2W2M6M2-F1
#
_cell.length_a   1.000
_cell.length_b   1.000
_cell.length_c   1.000
_cell.angle_alpha   90.00
_cell.angle_beta   90.00
_cell.angle_gamma   90.00
#
_symmetry.space_group_name_H-M   'P 1'
#
loop_
_entity.id
_entity.type
_entity.pdbx_description
1 polymer ?
#
loop_
_entity_poly.entity_id
_entity_poly.type
_entity_poly.pdbx_seq_one_letter_code
_entity_poly.pdbx_strand_id
1 'polypeptide(L)'
;MSSAPAGTRWFGARVEVPPGVTRARLVTNADDGYTAYVNGVQVAHADADGAENWRRPALTDVTARLGSGTAVLAVAATNASESPAGLLVALELTSADGTVRSVPAGADWRADDKEPPGSWTAPEFDDDAWSAAKVLAVWGSGPWGEVTPAHAPAEVWIPVAEGGADQVAHGTAKFLRTEDGCAVFAASPGRHEFAT
;
A
#
# COMPACT_ATOMS: atom_id res chain seq x y z
N MET A 1 -11.93 -19.55 -16.07
CA MET A 1 -11.38 -18.31 -15.49
C MET A 1 -12.42 -17.23 -15.72
N SER A 2 -12.92 -16.58 -14.67
CA SER A 2 -13.94 -15.54 -14.82
C SER A 2 -13.28 -14.24 -15.28
N SER A 3 -13.66 -13.75 -16.45
CA SER A 3 -13.31 -12.41 -16.93
C SER A 3 -14.16 -11.36 -16.21
N ALA A 4 -13.62 -10.16 -16.02
CA ALA A 4 -14.32 -8.99 -15.50
C ALA A 4 -14.30 -7.87 -16.56
N PRO A 5 -15.36 -7.03 -16.65
CA PRO A 5 -15.36 -5.88 -17.55
C PRO A 5 -14.23 -4.90 -17.24
N ALA A 6 -13.77 -4.17 -18.25
CA ALA A 6 -12.93 -3.00 -18.05
C ALA A 6 -13.67 -1.94 -17.20
N GLY A 7 -12.94 -1.26 -16.33
CA GLY A 7 -13.46 -0.18 -15.49
C GLY A 7 -12.97 -0.22 -14.05
N THR A 8 -13.32 0.83 -13.31
CA THR A 8 -12.95 0.98 -11.91
C THR A 8 -14.03 0.36 -11.01
N ARG A 9 -13.58 -0.24 -9.91
CA ARG A 9 -14.40 -0.69 -8.78
C ARG A 9 -13.87 -0.04 -7.51
N TRP A 10 -14.77 0.36 -6.64
CA TRP A 10 -14.45 1.02 -5.38
C TRP A 10 -14.66 0.04 -4.24
N PHE A 11 -13.70 0.01 -3.32
CA PHE A 11 -13.66 -0.94 -2.21
C PHE A 11 -13.40 -0.18 -0.91
N GLY A 12 -14.10 -0.57 0.16
CA GLY A 12 -13.98 0.07 1.47
C GLY A 12 -14.09 -0.93 2.60
N ALA A 13 -13.35 -0.70 3.68
CA ALA A 13 -13.48 -1.43 4.92
C ALA A 13 -13.10 -0.58 6.14
N ARG A 14 -13.76 -0.88 7.25
CA ARG A 14 -13.39 -0.39 8.58
C ARG A 14 -12.54 -1.45 9.27
N VAL A 15 -11.40 -1.05 9.79
CA VAL A 15 -10.45 -1.93 10.48
C VAL A 15 -10.18 -1.40 11.88
N GLU A 16 -10.22 -2.29 12.86
CA GLU A 16 -9.88 -1.94 14.24
C GLU A 16 -8.36 -2.00 14.46
N VAL A 17 -7.79 -0.90 14.91
CA VAL A 17 -6.37 -0.76 15.24
C VAL A 17 -6.21 -0.81 16.76
N PRO A 18 -5.56 -1.85 17.31
CA PRO A 18 -5.37 -1.95 18.76
C PRO A 18 -4.45 -0.83 19.29
N PRO A 19 -4.56 -0.47 20.57
CA PRO A 19 -3.59 0.43 21.20
C PRO A 19 -2.19 -0.21 21.21
N GLY A 20 -1.15 0.63 21.17
CA GLY A 20 0.24 0.17 21.26
C GLY A 20 0.85 -0.35 19.96
N VAL A 21 0.18 -0.15 18.82
CA VAL A 21 0.81 -0.32 17.49
C VAL A 21 1.95 0.69 17.35
N THR A 22 3.14 0.19 17.05
CA THR A 22 4.36 1.00 16.86
C THR A 22 4.68 1.23 15.38
N ARG A 23 4.13 0.38 14.50
CA ARG A 23 4.29 0.50 13.05
C ARG A 23 3.13 -0.15 12.33
N ALA A 24 2.72 0.45 11.22
CA ALA A 24 1.72 -0.10 10.32
C ALA A 24 2.16 -0.03 8.86
N ARG A 25 1.94 -1.11 8.12
CA ARG A 25 2.24 -1.18 6.68
C ARG A 25 1.05 -1.69 5.90
N LEU A 26 0.74 -1.03 4.79
CA LEU A 26 -0.29 -1.47 3.86
C LEU A 26 0.38 -2.20 2.68
N VAL A 27 0.05 -3.48 2.53
CA VAL A 27 0.33 -4.26 1.32
C VAL A 27 -0.82 -4.01 0.36
N THR A 28 -0.56 -3.50 -0.85
CA THR A 28 -1.60 -3.28 -1.86
C THR A 28 -1.16 -3.71 -3.24
N ASN A 29 -2.07 -4.32 -3.98
CA ASN A 29 -1.89 -4.62 -5.39
C ASN A 29 -3.22 -4.76 -6.12
N ALA A 30 -3.25 -4.51 -7.43
CA ALA A 30 -4.40 -4.79 -8.26
C ALA A 30 -3.98 -5.22 -9.66
N ASP A 31 -4.88 -5.93 -10.32
CA ASP A 31 -4.81 -6.28 -11.75
C ASP A 31 -5.94 -5.50 -12.44
N ASP A 32 -5.68 -4.35 -13.06
CA ASP A 32 -4.37 -3.84 -13.53
C ASP A 32 -3.73 -2.73 -12.67
N GLY A 33 -4.54 -1.87 -12.03
CA GLY A 33 -4.03 -0.69 -11.30
C GLY A 33 -4.92 -0.26 -10.15
N TYR A 34 -4.42 0.62 -9.29
CA TYR A 34 -5.17 1.05 -8.11
C TYR A 34 -4.77 2.43 -7.57
N THR A 35 -5.64 3.01 -6.76
CA THR A 35 -5.31 4.10 -5.82
C THR A 35 -5.83 3.74 -4.44
N ALA A 36 -4.94 3.72 -3.45
CA ALA A 36 -5.24 3.32 -2.08
C ALA A 36 -5.19 4.51 -1.11
N TYR A 37 -6.12 4.51 -0.16
CA TYR A 37 -6.34 5.56 0.82
C TYR A 37 -6.43 4.97 2.23
N VAL A 38 -5.93 5.73 3.21
CA VAL A 38 -6.12 5.48 4.64
C VAL A 38 -6.68 6.74 5.26
N ASN A 39 -7.86 6.64 5.88
CA ASN A 39 -8.53 7.77 6.54
C ASN A 39 -8.60 9.03 5.64
N GLY A 40 -9.03 8.85 4.38
CA GLY A 40 -9.15 9.93 3.40
C GLY A 40 -7.85 10.35 2.69
N VAL A 41 -6.68 9.90 3.16
CA VAL A 41 -5.38 10.29 2.58
C VAL A 41 -4.90 9.23 1.60
N GLN A 42 -4.57 9.63 0.38
CA GLN A 42 -3.93 8.75 -0.60
C GLN A 42 -2.54 8.32 -0.11
N VAL A 43 -2.30 7.00 -0.05
CA VAL A 43 -1.04 6.42 0.44
C VAL A 43 -0.27 5.66 -0.63
N ALA A 44 -0.94 5.15 -1.66
CA ALA A 44 -0.30 4.41 -2.75
C ALA A 44 -1.11 4.54 -4.05
N HIS A 45 -0.41 4.38 -5.16
CA HIS A 45 -1.00 4.39 -6.50
C HIS A 45 -0.15 3.55 -7.45
N ALA A 46 -0.81 2.86 -8.36
CA ALA A 46 -0.21 2.19 -9.51
C ALA A 46 -1.11 2.39 -10.73
N ASP A 47 -0.51 2.82 -11.85
CA ASP A 47 -1.21 3.01 -13.12
C ASP A 47 -1.75 1.68 -13.65
N ALA A 48 -2.94 1.72 -14.26
CA ALA A 48 -3.54 0.55 -14.93
C ALA A 48 -3.04 0.46 -16.39
N ASP A 49 -1.72 0.34 -16.56
CA ASP A 49 -1.04 0.36 -17.87
C ASP A 49 -0.80 -1.03 -18.48
N GLY A 50 -1.27 -2.09 -17.83
CA GLY A 50 -1.12 -3.47 -18.28
C GLY A 50 0.31 -4.02 -18.20
N ALA A 51 1.24 -3.28 -17.59
CA ALA A 51 2.53 -3.84 -17.21
C ALA A 51 2.32 -4.89 -16.10
N GLU A 52 3.20 -5.89 -15.98
CA GLU A 52 3.13 -6.90 -14.91
C GLU A 52 3.43 -6.33 -13.50
N ASN A 53 3.09 -5.06 -13.24
CA ASN A 53 3.15 -4.36 -11.97
C ASN A 53 2.37 -5.10 -10.88
N TRP A 54 1.31 -5.83 -11.25
CA TRP A 54 0.60 -6.77 -10.38
C TRP A 54 1.52 -7.87 -9.78
N ARG A 55 2.72 -8.11 -10.29
CA ARG A 55 3.69 -9.04 -9.66
C ARG A 55 4.44 -8.42 -8.47
N ARG A 56 4.32 -7.12 -8.24
CA ARG A 56 5.08 -6.37 -7.21
C ARG A 56 4.12 -5.58 -6.31
N PRO A 57 3.51 -6.21 -5.30
CA PRO A 57 2.68 -5.50 -4.33
C PRO A 57 3.45 -4.35 -3.71
N ALA A 58 2.82 -3.17 -3.65
CA ALA A 58 3.38 -2.06 -2.90
C ALA A 58 3.28 -2.35 -1.42
N LEU A 59 4.34 -1.99 -0.69
CA LEU A 59 4.39 -2.02 0.76
C LEU A 59 4.60 -0.58 1.25
N THR A 60 3.53 0.04 1.75
CA THR A 60 3.56 1.45 2.15
C THR A 60 3.53 1.57 3.67
N ASP A 61 4.44 2.35 4.26
CA ASP A 61 4.33 2.72 5.67
C ASP A 61 3.15 3.68 5.86
N VAL A 62 2.18 3.27 6.68
CA VAL A 62 0.97 4.05 7.00
C VAL A 62 0.88 4.34 8.49
N THR A 63 1.97 4.19 9.24
CA THR A 63 2.03 4.37 10.70
C THR A 63 1.50 5.74 11.10
N ALA A 64 1.96 6.80 10.43
CA ALA A 64 1.54 8.18 10.71
C ALA A 64 0.09 8.49 10.30
N ARG A 65 -0.60 7.56 9.63
CA ARG A 65 -1.99 7.70 9.18
C ARG A 65 -2.98 6.96 10.07
N LEU A 66 -2.49 6.21 11.04
CA LEU A 66 -3.30 5.41 11.96
C LEU A 66 -3.14 5.89 13.40
N GLY A 67 -4.27 5.96 14.09
CA GLY A 67 -4.33 5.95 15.54
C GLY A 67 -4.94 4.64 16.03
N SER A 68 -4.99 4.43 17.35
CA SER A 68 -5.79 3.36 17.93
C SER A 68 -7.28 3.62 17.70
N GLY A 69 -8.06 2.55 17.55
CA GLY A 69 -9.49 2.59 17.24
C GLY A 69 -9.76 2.28 15.77
N THR A 70 -10.89 2.74 15.26
CA THR A 70 -11.32 2.45 13.89
C THR A 70 -10.55 3.28 12.86
N ALA A 71 -10.05 2.62 11.82
CA ALA A 71 -9.49 3.23 10.62
C ALA A 71 -10.28 2.79 9.38
N VAL A 72 -10.34 3.66 8.37
CA VAL A 72 -10.91 3.34 7.06
C VAL A 72 -9.80 3.08 6.06
N LEU A 73 -9.88 1.91 5.42
CA LEU A 73 -9.11 1.55 4.24
C LEU A 73 -10.02 1.64 3.03
N ALA A 74 -9.57 2.34 1.99
CA ALA A 74 -10.35 2.57 0.78
C ALA A 74 -9.47 2.39 -0.45
N VAL A 75 -9.95 1.68 -1.47
CA VAL A 75 -9.19 1.44 -2.71
C VAL A 75 -10.09 1.55 -3.92
N ALA A 76 -9.67 2.35 -4.90
CA ALA A 76 -10.22 2.32 -6.25
C ALA A 76 -9.31 1.43 -7.09
N ALA A 77 -9.80 0.29 -7.57
CA ALA A 77 -9.06 -0.64 -8.41
C ALA A 77 -9.61 -0.62 -9.84
N THR A 78 -8.73 -0.56 -10.83
CA THR A 78 -9.08 -0.39 -12.24
C THR A 78 -8.60 -1.59 -13.03
N ASN A 79 -9.53 -2.20 -13.75
CA ASN A 79 -9.24 -3.16 -14.80
C ASN A 79 -9.15 -2.43 -16.15
N ALA A 80 -8.01 -2.48 -16.83
CA ALA A 80 -7.74 -1.70 -18.03
C ALA A 80 -8.43 -2.29 -19.28
N SER A 81 -8.67 -3.60 -19.28
CA SER A 81 -9.33 -4.32 -20.39
C SER A 81 -10.23 -5.43 -19.88
N GLU A 82 -11.04 -6.06 -20.73
CA GLU A 82 -11.80 -7.24 -20.30
C GLU A 82 -10.84 -8.42 -20.09
N SER A 83 -10.59 -8.76 -18.82
CA SER A 83 -9.56 -9.69 -18.37
C SER A 83 -9.88 -10.20 -16.95
N PRO A 84 -9.15 -11.19 -16.40
CA PRO A 84 -9.16 -11.42 -14.96
C PRO A 84 -8.78 -10.15 -14.20
N ALA A 85 -9.56 -9.78 -13.19
CA ALA A 85 -9.29 -8.62 -12.34
C ALA A 85 -9.34 -9.02 -10.88
N GLY A 86 -8.54 -8.34 -10.05
CA GLY A 86 -8.47 -8.62 -8.62
C GLY A 86 -7.83 -7.48 -7.85
N LEU A 87 -8.24 -7.35 -6.59
CA LEU A 87 -7.65 -6.45 -5.60
C LEU A 87 -7.05 -7.30 -4.47
N LEU A 88 -5.84 -6.95 -4.07
CA LEU A 88 -5.10 -7.56 -2.99
C LEU A 88 -4.72 -6.49 -1.98
N VAL A 89 -5.21 -6.61 -0.75
CA VAL A 89 -4.88 -5.67 0.33
C VAL A 89 -4.62 -6.44 1.61
N ALA A 90 -3.62 -6.03 2.38
CA ALA A 90 -3.47 -6.41 3.78
C ALA A 90 -2.86 -5.28 4.59
N LEU A 91 -3.39 -5.05 5.80
CA LEU A 91 -2.80 -4.15 6.78
C LEU A 91 -1.98 -4.95 7.79
N GLU A 92 -0.67 -4.71 7.84
CA GLU A 92 0.22 -5.27 8.84
C GLU A 92 0.40 -4.29 9.99
N LEU A 93 0.18 -4.75 11.22
CA LEU A 93 0.30 -3.98 12.44
C LEU A 93 1.37 -4.61 13.34
N THR A 94 2.41 -3.86 13.67
CA THR A 94 3.47 -4.26 14.60
C THR A 94 3.17 -3.68 15.97
N SER A 95 3.14 -4.55 16.98
CA SER A 95 2.97 -4.16 18.39
C SER A 95 4.31 -3.80 19.04
N ALA A 96 4.28 -3.18 20.23
CA ALA A 96 5.49 -2.78 20.95
C ALA A 96 6.46 -3.94 21.29
N ASP A 97 5.94 -5.16 21.42
CA ASP A 97 6.74 -6.38 21.62
C ASP A 97 7.35 -6.95 20.32
N GLY A 98 7.10 -6.30 19.18
CA GLY A 98 7.54 -6.73 17.85
C GLY A 98 6.61 -7.72 17.15
N THR A 99 5.51 -8.15 17.78
CA THR A 99 4.53 -9.05 17.16
C THR A 99 3.86 -8.36 15.97
N VAL A 100 3.86 -9.03 14.81
CA VAL A 100 3.17 -8.56 13.59
C VAL A 100 1.85 -9.31 13.41
N ARG A 101 0.75 -8.56 13.34
CA ARG A 101 -0.58 -9.06 12.98
C ARG A 101 -0.92 -8.56 11.57
N SER A 102 -1.33 -9.47 10.69
CA SER A 102 -1.85 -9.12 9.36
C SER A 102 -3.38 -9.13 9.34
N VAL A 103 -3.99 -8.13 8.70
CA VAL A 103 -5.42 -7.97 8.48
C VAL A 103 -5.68 -7.90 6.98
N PRO A 104 -5.98 -9.03 6.30
CA PRO A 104 -6.20 -9.06 4.87
C PRO A 104 -7.57 -8.53 4.46
N ALA A 105 -7.71 -8.14 3.20
CA ALA A 105 -9.02 -7.95 2.59
C ALA A 105 -9.82 -9.26 2.60
N GLY A 106 -11.12 -9.14 2.84
CA GLY A 106 -11.98 -10.30 3.09
C GLY A 106 -13.47 -9.95 3.06
N ALA A 107 -14.28 -10.74 3.75
CA ALA A 107 -15.74 -10.63 3.71
C ALA A 107 -16.31 -9.34 4.31
N ASP A 108 -15.54 -8.65 5.16
CA ASP A 108 -15.95 -7.38 5.79
C ASP A 108 -15.75 -6.16 4.88
N TRP A 109 -15.21 -6.37 3.68
CA TRP A 109 -15.06 -5.32 2.68
C TRP A 109 -16.35 -5.14 1.89
N ARG A 110 -16.66 -3.90 1.58
CA ARG A 110 -17.75 -3.53 0.68
C ARG A 110 -17.19 -3.05 -0.65
N ALA A 111 -18.00 -3.19 -1.69
CA ALA A 111 -17.66 -2.74 -3.04
C ALA A 111 -18.85 -2.13 -3.78
N ASP A 112 -18.53 -1.21 -4.69
CA ASP A 112 -19.47 -0.61 -5.65
C ASP A 112 -18.82 -0.56 -7.04
N ASP A 113 -19.66 -0.63 -8.08
CA ASP A 113 -19.27 -0.47 -9.48
C ASP A 113 -19.62 0.90 -10.07
N LYS A 114 -20.21 1.77 -9.25
CA LYS A 114 -20.48 3.17 -9.56
C LYS A 114 -19.53 4.07 -8.79
N GLU A 115 -19.08 5.11 -9.46
CA GLU A 115 -18.20 6.11 -8.85
C GLU A 115 -18.92 6.78 -7.66
N PRO A 116 -18.39 6.65 -6.44
CA PRO A 116 -18.99 7.25 -5.27
C PRO A 116 -18.62 8.74 -5.14
N PRO A 117 -19.31 9.50 -4.27
CA PRO A 117 -18.96 10.90 -4.00
C PRO A 117 -17.52 11.03 -3.50
N GLY A 118 -16.82 12.12 -3.80
CA GLY A 118 -15.39 12.30 -3.44
C GLY A 118 -15.03 12.14 -1.95
N SER A 119 -16.02 12.14 -1.04
CA SER A 119 -15.86 11.86 0.38
C SER A 119 -15.79 10.37 0.73
N TRP A 120 -15.91 9.45 -0.23
CA TRP A 120 -16.02 8.00 0.01
C TRP A 120 -14.83 7.36 0.74
N THR A 121 -13.68 8.04 0.73
CA THR A 121 -12.45 7.60 1.41
C THR A 121 -12.37 8.06 2.87
N ALA A 122 -13.28 8.93 3.30
CA ALA A 122 -13.27 9.53 4.63
C ALA A 122 -13.85 8.58 5.70
N PRO A 123 -13.38 8.65 6.96
CA PRO A 123 -13.89 7.82 8.06
C PRO A 123 -15.41 7.89 8.26
N GLU A 124 -16.00 9.04 7.95
CA GLU A 124 -17.42 9.35 8.14
C GLU A 124 -18.32 8.85 7.00
N PHE A 125 -17.74 8.34 5.91
CA PHE A 125 -18.54 7.90 4.76
C PHE A 125 -19.36 6.65 5.10
N ASP A 126 -20.67 6.73 4.85
CA ASP A 126 -21.56 5.59 5.00
C ASP A 126 -21.58 4.75 3.73
N ASP A 127 -21.05 3.54 3.82
CA ASP A 127 -21.00 2.54 2.75
C ASP A 127 -22.13 1.50 2.89
N ASP A 128 -23.20 1.78 3.65
CA ASP A 128 -24.28 0.82 3.90
C ASP A 128 -25.00 0.35 2.64
N ALA A 129 -25.04 1.18 1.59
CA ALA A 129 -25.63 0.85 0.29
C ALA A 129 -24.73 -0.03 -0.59
N TRP A 130 -23.44 -0.18 -0.26
CA TRP A 130 -22.50 -0.97 -1.05
C TRP A 130 -22.71 -2.46 -0.81
N SER A 131 -22.46 -3.26 -1.85
CA SER A 131 -22.55 -4.71 -1.76
C SER A 131 -21.32 -5.28 -1.05
N ALA A 132 -21.46 -6.46 -0.43
CA ALA A 132 -20.30 -7.17 0.08
C ALA A 132 -19.32 -7.50 -1.07
N ALA A 133 -18.03 -7.28 -0.84
CA ALA A 133 -16.99 -7.59 -1.81
C ALA A 133 -16.93 -9.12 -2.04
N LYS A 134 -16.77 -9.52 -3.30
CA LYS A 134 -16.61 -10.93 -3.65
C LYS A 134 -15.16 -11.37 -3.39
N VAL A 135 -14.97 -12.32 -2.48
CA VAL A 135 -13.67 -12.97 -2.29
C VAL A 135 -13.38 -13.87 -3.50
N LEU A 136 -12.32 -13.53 -4.26
CA LEU A 136 -11.96 -14.24 -5.49
C LEU A 136 -11.01 -15.41 -5.24
N ALA A 137 -10.02 -15.22 -4.34
CA ALA A 137 -9.03 -16.22 -3.99
C ALA A 137 -8.41 -15.89 -2.63
N VAL A 138 -7.84 -16.90 -1.96
CA VAL A 138 -6.97 -16.69 -0.80
C VAL A 138 -5.60 -16.23 -1.30
N TRP A 139 -4.89 -15.39 -0.54
CA TRP A 139 -3.49 -15.05 -0.81
C TRP A 139 -2.65 -16.29 -1.15
N GLY A 140 -1.84 -16.24 -2.22
CA GLY A 140 -1.06 -17.39 -2.68
C GLY A 140 -1.81 -18.37 -3.58
N SER A 141 -3.07 -18.09 -3.93
CA SER A 141 -3.91 -18.94 -4.79
C SER A 141 -4.58 -18.15 -5.94
N GLY A 142 -5.25 -18.83 -6.87
CA GLY A 142 -5.81 -18.21 -8.08
C GLY A 142 -4.75 -17.96 -9.17
N PRO A 143 -5.08 -17.23 -10.25
CA PRO A 143 -4.16 -17.03 -11.38
C PRO A 143 -2.91 -16.21 -11.02
N TRP A 144 -2.90 -15.53 -9.86
CA TRP A 144 -1.86 -14.58 -9.45
C TRP A 144 -0.76 -15.20 -8.56
N GLY A 145 -0.98 -16.36 -7.94
CA GLY A 145 0.02 -17.06 -7.12
C GLY A 145 0.44 -16.30 -5.85
N GLU A 146 1.64 -16.60 -5.35
CA GLU A 146 2.26 -15.89 -4.22
C GLU A 146 3.04 -14.68 -4.74
N VAL A 147 2.72 -13.48 -4.23
CA VAL A 147 3.41 -12.24 -4.58
C VAL A 147 4.12 -11.68 -3.35
N THR A 148 5.44 -11.70 -3.32
CA THR A 148 6.18 -11.12 -2.18
C THR A 148 6.27 -9.60 -2.34
N PRO A 149 5.80 -8.80 -1.36
CA PRO A 149 6.05 -7.36 -1.39
C PRO A 149 7.57 -7.15 -1.39
N ALA A 150 8.08 -6.27 -2.25
CA ALA A 150 9.51 -5.96 -2.28
C ALA A 150 9.93 -5.41 -0.90
N HIS A 151 10.62 -6.23 -0.11
CA HIS A 151 10.90 -5.98 1.31
C HIS A 151 12.29 -5.40 1.57
N ALA A 152 13.04 -5.01 0.56
CA ALA A 152 14.35 -4.43 0.77
C ALA A 152 14.25 -2.89 0.72
N PRO A 153 14.74 -2.15 1.75
CA PRO A 153 15.06 -0.75 1.53
C PRO A 153 16.02 -0.67 0.34
N ALA A 154 15.76 0.26 -0.58
CA ALA A 154 16.70 0.54 -1.65
C ALA A 154 17.92 1.23 -1.04
N GLU A 155 19.13 0.87 -1.52
CA GLU A 155 20.31 1.67 -1.23
C GLU A 155 20.32 2.87 -2.18
N VAL A 156 20.32 4.07 -1.61
CA VAL A 156 20.51 5.33 -2.34
C VAL A 156 21.94 5.77 -2.12
N TRP A 157 22.69 5.93 -3.21
CA TRP A 157 24.10 6.28 -3.21
C TRP A 157 24.23 7.75 -3.63
N ILE A 158 24.66 8.60 -2.70
CA ILE A 158 24.83 10.04 -2.93
C ILE A 158 26.32 10.35 -2.98
N PRO A 159 26.88 10.79 -4.12
CA PRO A 159 28.27 11.21 -4.19
C PRO A 159 28.57 12.36 -3.23
N VAL A 160 29.67 12.27 -2.48
CA VAL A 160 30.10 13.29 -1.51
C VAL A 160 31.60 13.53 -1.58
N ALA A 161 32.03 14.73 -1.20
CA ALA A 161 33.46 14.98 -0.93
C ALA A 161 33.93 14.13 0.26
N GLU A 162 35.25 13.94 0.40
CA GLU A 162 35.83 13.23 1.54
C GLU A 162 35.37 13.87 2.86
N GLY A 163 34.78 13.05 3.73
CA GLY A 163 34.20 13.52 5.00
C GLY A 163 32.86 14.27 4.88
N GLY A 164 32.25 14.38 3.69
CA GLY A 164 31.00 15.12 3.47
C GLY A 164 29.71 14.32 3.69
N ALA A 165 29.79 13.10 4.22
CA ALA A 165 28.62 12.23 4.38
C ALA A 165 27.59 12.77 5.39
N ASP A 166 28.05 13.52 6.39
CA ASP A 166 27.22 14.17 7.42
C ASP A 166 26.51 15.43 6.92
N GLN A 167 26.89 15.95 5.76
CA GLN A 167 26.30 17.14 5.13
C GLN A 167 25.09 16.79 4.26
N VAL A 168 24.89 15.51 3.94
CA VAL A 168 23.77 15.06 3.11
C VAL A 168 22.47 15.13 3.91
N ALA A 169 21.58 16.04 3.55
CA ALA A 169 20.19 15.99 4.03
C ALA A 169 19.48 14.82 3.35
N HIS A 170 18.82 13.95 4.12
CA HIS A 170 18.31 12.66 3.63
C HIS A 170 16.88 12.32 4.11
N GLY A 171 16.15 13.31 4.62
CA GLY A 171 14.78 13.13 5.13
C GLY A 171 14.65 11.96 6.11
N THR A 172 13.78 11.00 5.79
CA THR A 172 13.54 9.79 6.60
C THR A 172 14.45 8.61 6.27
N ALA A 173 15.32 8.72 5.26
CA ALA A 173 16.24 7.66 4.92
C ALA A 173 17.28 7.45 6.05
N LYS A 174 17.80 6.24 6.19
CA LYS A 174 18.80 5.91 7.22
C LYS A 174 20.19 5.86 6.61
N PHE A 175 21.12 6.66 7.11
CA PHE A 175 22.54 6.52 6.74
C PHE A 175 23.07 5.12 7.12
N LEU A 176 23.76 4.48 6.20
CA LEU A 176 24.35 3.15 6.38
C LEU A 176 25.86 3.23 6.53
N ARG A 177 26.54 3.81 5.53
CA ARG A 177 28.00 3.80 5.41
C ARG A 177 28.47 4.81 4.36
N THR A 178 29.77 5.08 4.38
CA THR A 178 30.47 5.71 3.26
C THR A 178 31.19 4.63 2.47
N GLU A 179 30.97 4.57 1.17
CA GLU A 179 31.56 3.58 0.26
C GLU A 179 31.77 4.20 -1.12
N ASP A 180 32.93 3.97 -1.74
CA ASP A 180 33.27 4.45 -3.09
C ASP A 180 32.98 5.94 -3.35
N GLY A 181 33.29 6.80 -2.36
CA GLY A 181 33.05 8.24 -2.45
C GLY A 181 31.57 8.65 -2.34
N CYS A 182 30.69 7.73 -1.93
CA CYS A 182 29.28 7.99 -1.72
C CYS A 182 28.89 7.83 -0.24
N ALA A 183 27.93 8.64 0.21
CA ALA A 183 27.13 8.36 1.39
C ALA A 183 25.98 7.43 0.97
N VAL A 184 25.90 6.25 1.58
CA VAL A 184 24.91 5.22 1.26
C VAL A 184 23.78 5.23 2.29
N PHE A 185 22.55 5.32 1.81
CA PHE A 185 21.34 5.39 2.64
C PHE A 185 20.38 4.24 2.34
N ALA A 186 19.76 3.67 3.37
CA ALA A 186 18.59 2.81 3.22
C ALA A 186 17.34 3.68 3.11
N ALA A 187 16.66 3.61 1.97
CA ALA A 187 15.38 4.26 1.73
C ALA A 187 14.27 3.21 1.67
N SER A 188 13.26 3.35 2.53
CA SER A 188 12.02 2.56 2.43
C SER A 188 11.21 3.01 1.20
N PRO A 189 10.20 2.26 0.72
CA PRO A 189 9.29 2.75 -0.32
C PRO A 189 8.70 4.11 0.03
N GLY A 190 8.62 5.02 -0.95
CA GLY A 190 8.11 6.37 -0.77
C GLY A 190 8.97 7.44 -1.44
N ARG A 191 8.57 8.72 -1.29
CA ARG A 191 9.33 9.87 -1.81
C ARG A 191 10.38 10.28 -0.77
N HIS A 192 11.64 10.33 -1.20
CA HIS A 192 12.77 10.82 -0.40
C HIS A 192 13.44 11.97 -1.16
N GLU A 193 13.83 13.00 -0.43
CA GLU A 193 14.60 14.12 -0.97
C GLU A 193 16.01 14.06 -0.37
N PHE A 194 17.01 14.15 -1.24
CA PHE A 194 18.41 14.21 -0.87
C PHE A 194 19.00 15.54 -1.35
N ALA A 195 19.81 16.18 -0.51
CA ALA A 195 20.54 17.38 -0.87
C ALA A 195 21.96 17.32 -0.30
N THR A 196 22.93 17.79 -1.09
CA THR A 196 24.37 17.87 -0.79
C THR A 196 24.81 19.31 -0.66
#